data_AF-A0A7W0DUC0-F1
#
_entry.id   AF-A0A7W0DUC0-F1
#
_cell.length_a   1.000
_cell.length_b   1.000
_cell.length_c   1.000
_cell.angle_alpha   90.00
_cell.angle_beta   90.00
_cell.angle_gamma   90.00
#
_symmetry.space_group_name_H-M   'P 1'
#
loop_
_entity.id
_entity.type
_entity.pdbx_description
1 polymer ?
#
loop_
_entity_poly.entity_id
_entity_poly.type
_entity_poly.pdbx_seq_one_letter_code
_entity_poly.pdbx_strand_id
1 'polypeptide(L)'
;MSFEKNEAYRRLAEAVDDVNRLEGGDGVLTEWLVITSTQRYESDGTHVTQVGTLLPDGGGQVPHHRLMGLLDFAQTRLRAEVAWDDD
;
A
#
# COMPACT_ATOMS: atom_id res chain seq x y z
N MET A 1 15.63 11.58 -6.41
CA MET A 1 15.64 10.26 -5.72
C MET A 1 16.92 9.52 -6.11
N SER A 2 17.45 8.59 -5.31
CA SER A 2 18.67 7.84 -5.68
C SER A 2 18.38 6.81 -6.78
N PHE A 3 19.37 6.47 -7.60
CA PHE A 3 19.23 5.47 -8.66
C PHE A 3 18.73 4.11 -8.12
N GLU A 4 19.31 3.65 -7.02
CA GLU A 4 18.89 2.43 -6.31
C GLU A 4 17.42 2.49 -5.85
N LYS A 5 16.97 3.63 -5.32
CA LYS A 5 15.57 3.79 -4.90
C LYS A 5 14.62 3.86 -6.11
N ASN A 6 15.01 4.48 -7.23
CA ASN A 6 14.22 4.40 -8.47
C ASN A 6 14.05 2.95 -8.93
N GLU A 7 15.15 2.18 -8.97
CA GLU A 7 15.16 0.79 -9.39
C GLU A 7 14.43 -0.15 -8.40
N ALA A 8 14.36 0.20 -7.12
CA ALA A 8 13.48 -0.48 -6.16
C ALA A 8 11.99 -0.18 -6.43
N TYR A 9 11.62 1.06 -6.73
CA TYR A 9 10.24 1.43 -7.03
C TYR A 9 9.74 0.89 -8.37
N ARG A 10 10.61 0.78 -9.39
CA ARG A 10 10.29 0.11 -10.67
C ARG A 10 9.87 -1.36 -10.44
N ARG A 11 10.71 -2.13 -9.74
CA ARG A 11 10.43 -3.54 -9.41
C ARG A 11 9.22 -3.72 -8.49
N LEU A 12 8.96 -2.75 -7.60
CA LEU A 12 7.74 -2.73 -6.79
C LEU A 12 6.49 -2.53 -7.66
N ALA A 13 6.51 -1.57 -8.59
CA ALA A 13 5.38 -1.34 -9.50
C ALA A 13 5.08 -2.58 -10.37
N GLU A 14 6.12 -3.23 -10.91
CA GLU A 14 6.01 -4.48 -11.66
C GLU A 14 5.38 -5.61 -10.82
N ALA A 15 5.83 -5.78 -9.57
CA ALA A 15 5.26 -6.78 -8.66
C ALA A 15 3.81 -6.49 -8.24
N VAL A 16 3.43 -5.21 -8.07
CA VAL A 16 2.05 -4.84 -7.72
C VAL A 16 1.10 -5.06 -8.90
N ASP A 17 1.52 -4.77 -10.14
CA ASP A 17 0.72 -5.04 -11.34
C ASP A 17 0.51 -6.56 -11.57
N ASP A 18 1.57 -7.36 -11.41
CA ASP A 18 1.48 -8.82 -11.50
C ASP A 18 0.54 -9.42 -10.45
N VAL A 19 0.58 -8.94 -9.20
CA VAL A 19 -0.34 -9.39 -8.14
C VAL A 19 -1.77 -8.93 -8.44
N ASN A 20 -1.99 -7.67 -8.81
CA ASN A 20 -3.31 -7.16 -9.19
C ASN A 20 -3.97 -7.99 -10.32
N ARG A 21 -3.17 -8.40 -11.32
CA ARG A 21 -3.59 -9.27 -12.42
C ARG A 21 -3.89 -10.71 -11.99
N LEU A 22 -3.19 -11.23 -10.97
CA LEU A 22 -3.45 -12.57 -10.41
C LEU A 22 -4.69 -12.62 -9.51
N GLU A 23 -4.99 -11.52 -8.79
CA GLU A 23 -6.23 -11.31 -8.03
C GLU A 23 -7.46 -11.01 -8.93
N GLY A 24 -7.32 -11.12 -10.26
CA GLY A 24 -8.40 -10.95 -11.22
C GLY A 24 -8.71 -9.50 -11.61
N GLY A 25 -7.81 -8.56 -11.33
CA GLY A 25 -7.91 -7.18 -11.82
C GLY A 25 -7.84 -7.10 -13.35
N ASP A 26 -8.78 -6.38 -13.95
CA ASP A 26 -8.89 -6.13 -15.39
C ASP A 26 -8.58 -4.66 -15.73
N GLY A 27 -8.17 -4.40 -16.97
CA GLY A 27 -7.77 -3.09 -17.46
C GLY A 27 -6.33 -2.71 -17.15
N VAL A 28 -6.09 -1.44 -16.81
CA VAL A 28 -4.76 -0.86 -16.56
C VAL A 28 -4.71 -0.34 -15.13
N LEU A 29 -3.73 -0.79 -14.36
CA LEU A 29 -3.49 -0.28 -13.00
C LEU A 29 -2.99 1.17 -13.05
N THR A 30 -3.84 2.12 -12.69
CA THR A 30 -3.53 3.56 -12.74
C THR A 30 -2.98 4.11 -11.43
N GLU A 31 -3.47 3.63 -10.28
CA GLU A 31 -3.10 4.11 -8.96
C GLU A 31 -3.06 2.96 -7.96
N TRP A 32 -2.09 2.98 -7.04
CA TRP A 32 -1.97 2.03 -5.95
C TRP A 32 -1.36 2.69 -4.70
N LEU A 33 -1.60 2.07 -3.55
CA LEU A 33 -1.07 2.45 -2.25
C LEU A 33 -0.73 1.19 -1.46
N VAL A 34 0.52 1.08 -0.99
CA VAL A 34 0.92 0.03 -0.04
C VAL A 34 1.09 0.68 1.33
N ILE A 35 0.33 0.22 2.32
CA ILE A 35 0.54 0.58 3.73
C ILE A 35 1.58 -0.39 4.30
N THR A 36 2.62 0.13 4.96
CA THR A 36 3.61 -0.69 5.67
C THR A 36 3.49 -0.50 7.18
N SER A 37 3.71 -1.59 7.93
CA SER A 37 3.81 -1.57 9.39
C SER A 37 5.10 -2.27 9.79
N THR A 38 6.05 -1.50 10.33
CA THR A 38 7.38 -1.97 10.71
C THR A 38 7.50 -1.89 12.23
N GLN A 39 7.73 -3.02 12.90
CA GLN A 39 8.02 -3.03 14.33
C GLN A 39 9.53 -3.00 14.55
N ARG A 40 9.99 -2.06 15.39
CA ARG A 40 11.38 -1.96 15.85
C ARG A 40 11.43 -2.28 17.34
N TYR A 41 12.03 -3.42 17.69
CA TYR A 41 12.25 -3.85 19.07
C TYR A 41 13.56 -3.28 19.61
N GLU A 42 13.54 -2.77 20.84
CA GLU A 42 14.71 -2.32 21.59
C GLU A 42 15.13 -3.37 22.63
N SER A 43 16.36 -3.25 23.14
CA SER A 43 16.98 -4.27 24.01
C SER A 43 16.40 -4.36 25.43
N ASP A 44 15.52 -3.43 25.81
CA ASP A 44 14.76 -3.39 27.06
C ASP A 44 13.39 -4.09 26.95
N GLY A 45 12.99 -4.55 25.75
CA GLY A 45 11.67 -5.10 25.46
C GLY A 45 10.63 -4.06 25.00
N THR A 46 10.99 -2.78 24.96
CA THR A 46 10.18 -1.74 24.32
C THR A 46 10.10 -2.00 22.81
N HIS A 47 8.96 -1.67 22.19
CA HIS A 47 8.80 -1.73 20.75
C HIS A 47 8.13 -0.47 20.21
N VAL A 48 8.55 -0.05 19.02
CA VAL A 48 7.97 1.09 18.29
C VAL A 48 7.43 0.58 16.96
N THR A 49 6.11 0.67 16.80
CA THR A 49 5.45 0.43 15.51
C THR A 49 5.52 1.70 14.66
N GLN A 50 6.15 1.60 13.49
CA GLN A 50 6.22 2.65 12.48
C GLN A 50 5.26 2.30 11.35
N VAL A 51 4.25 3.13 11.11
CA VAL A 51 3.36 3.01 9.95
C VAL A 51 3.87 3.92 8.84
N GLY A 52 3.94 3.41 7.62
CA GLY A 52 4.39 4.14 6.44
C GLY A 52 3.50 3.87 5.23
N THR A 53 3.74 4.62 4.16
CA THR A 53 3.09 4.42 2.85
C THR A 53 4.14 4.37 1.75
N LEU A 54 3.95 3.45 0.80
CA LEU A 54 4.69 3.38 -0.46
C LEU A 54 3.71 3.67 -1.60
N LEU A 55 4.18 4.41 -2.60
CA LEU A 55 3.38 5.02 -3.66
C LEU A 55 4.12 4.98 -5.01
N PRO A 56 3.42 5.03 -6.16
CA PRO A 56 4.03 5.22 -7.48
C PRO A 56 5.13 6.28 -7.48
N ASP A 57 6.30 5.93 -8.06
CA ASP A 57 7.52 6.74 -8.14
C ASP A 57 8.02 7.36 -6.82
N GLY A 58 7.65 6.77 -5.67
CA GLY A 58 7.98 7.30 -4.35
C GLY A 58 7.08 8.46 -3.89
N GLY A 59 5.89 8.62 -4.50
CA GLY A 59 4.80 9.44 -3.98
C GLY A 59 4.73 10.88 -4.47
N GLY A 60 5.70 11.36 -5.26
CA GLY A 60 5.71 12.75 -5.75
C GLY A 60 4.64 13.09 -6.79
N GLN A 61 3.97 12.08 -7.36
CA GLN A 61 3.02 12.22 -8.49
C GLN A 61 1.54 12.11 -8.07
N VAL A 62 1.21 11.40 -6.99
CA VAL A 62 -0.18 11.03 -6.68
C VAL A 62 -0.84 12.08 -5.77
N PRO A 63 -1.95 12.72 -6.17
CA PRO A 63 -2.60 13.73 -5.34
C PRO A 63 -3.19 13.15 -4.04
N HIS A 64 -2.91 13.79 -2.90
CA HIS A 64 -3.40 13.36 -1.58
C HIS A 64 -4.90 13.04 -1.51
N HIS A 65 -5.75 13.77 -2.24
CA HIS A 65 -7.20 13.52 -2.25
C HIS A 65 -7.57 12.17 -2.87
N ARG A 66 -6.77 11.65 -3.82
CA ARG A 66 -6.98 10.31 -4.40
C ARG A 66 -6.53 9.22 -3.44
N LEU A 67 -5.40 9.43 -2.76
CA LEU A 67 -4.90 8.53 -1.70
C LEU A 67 -5.91 8.39 -0.56
N MET A 68 -6.51 9.49 -0.12
CA MET A 68 -7.59 9.47 0.87
C MET A 68 -8.81 8.71 0.34
N GLY A 69 -9.30 9.00 -0.87
CA GLY A 69 -10.44 8.29 -1.45
C GLY A 69 -10.23 6.78 -1.63
N LEU A 70 -9.01 6.36 -1.97
CA LEU A 70 -8.63 4.95 -2.07
C LEU A 70 -8.60 4.27 -0.68
N LEU A 71 -8.06 4.96 0.33
CA LEU A 71 -8.10 4.50 1.73
C LEU A 71 -9.53 4.37 2.26
N ASP A 72 -10.36 5.39 2.06
CA ASP A 72 -11.75 5.43 2.52
C ASP A 72 -12.58 4.32 1.85
N PHE A 73 -12.37 4.06 0.56
CA PHE A 73 -12.99 2.94 -0.16
C PHE A 73 -12.53 1.59 0.39
N ALA A 74 -11.23 1.37 0.54
CA ALA A 74 -10.68 0.10 1.06
C ALA A 74 -11.13 -0.17 2.50
N GLN A 75 -11.10 0.85 3.38
CA GLN A 75 -11.61 0.75 4.74
C GLN A 75 -13.12 0.48 4.79
N THR A 76 -13.90 1.07 3.89
CA THR A 76 -15.34 0.83 3.80
C THR A 76 -15.63 -0.61 3.35
N ARG A 77 -14.88 -1.13 2.36
CA ARG A 77 -15.02 -2.52 1.92
C ARG A 77 -14.65 -3.51 3.05
N LEU A 78 -13.50 -3.35 3.68
CA LEU A 78 -13.06 -4.23 4.79
C LEU A 78 -14.05 -4.22 5.96
N ARG A 79 -14.64 -3.06 6.29
CA ARG A 79 -15.70 -2.95 7.30
C ARG A 79 -16.99 -3.67 6.92
N ALA A 80 -17.33 -3.68 5.63
CA ALA A 80 -18.46 -4.45 5.15
C ALA A 80 -18.16 -5.95 5.23
N GLU A 81 -17.00 -6.41 4.74
CA GLU A 81 -16.58 -7.82 4.76
C GLU A 81 -16.59 -8.41 6.17
N VAL A 82 -16.00 -7.72 7.16
CA VAL A 82 -16.06 -8.15 8.58
C VAL A 82 -17.51 -8.25 9.10
N ALA A 83 -18.42 -7.39 8.63
CA ALA A 83 -19.83 -7.44 9.00
C ALA A 83 -20.66 -8.50 8.25
N TRP A 84 -20.07 -9.22 7.29
CA TRP A 84 -20.64 -10.43 6.67
C TRP A 84 -19.99 -11.73 7.18
N ASP A 85 -18.81 -11.66 7.80
CA ASP A 85 -18.12 -12.82 8.41
C ASP A 85 -18.63 -13.17 9.84
N ASP A 86 -19.38 -12.26 10.49
CA ASP A 86 -19.95 -12.40 11.84
C ASP A 86 -21.40 -12.98 11.87
N ASP A 87 -22.01 -13.32 10.71
CA ASP A 87 -23.41 -13.79 10.51
C ASP A 87 -23.50 -15.27 10.04
#